data_AF-A0A7C3RH29-F1
#
_entry.id   AF-A0A7C3RH29-F1
#
_cell.length_a   1.000
_cell.length_b   1.000
_cell.length_c   1.000
_cell.angle_alpha   90.00
_cell.angle_beta   90.00
_cell.angle_gamma   90.00
#
_symmetry.space_group_name_H-M   'P 1'
#
loop_
_entity.id
_entity.type
_entity.pdbx_description
1 polymer ?
#
loop_
_entity_poly.entity_id
_entity_poly.type
_entity_poly.pdbx_seq_one_letter_code
_entity_poly.pdbx_strand_id
1 'polypeptide(L)' 'MEYLLHIFVIAGIYIILTLSLNLIVGFTGLPALGHAAFSCIGAYTSSLL' A
#
# COMPACT_ATOMS: atom_id res chain seq x y z
N MET A 1 1.46 -8.75 -22.56
CA MET A 1 2.64 -8.21 -21.84
C MET A 1 2.24 -7.21 -20.75
N GLU A 2 1.18 -6.42 -20.93
CA GLU A 2 0.80 -5.37 -19.97
C GLU A 2 0.23 -5.89 -18.64
N TYR A 3 -0.35 -7.10 -18.62
CA TYR A 3 -0.92 -7.72 -17.41
C TYR A 3 0.14 -8.03 -16.33
N LEU A 4 1.30 -8.56 -16.75
CA LEU A 4 2.40 -8.82 -15.81
C LEU A 4 2.97 -7.53 -15.24
N LEU A 5 3.04 -6.47 -16.05
CA LEU A 5 3.49 -5.15 -15.62
C LEU A 5 2.52 -4.55 -14.59
N HIS A 6 1.22 -4.65 -14.84
CA HIS A 6 0.17 -4.20 -13.93
C HIS A 6 0.24 -4.94 -12.58
N ILE A 7 0.42 -6.26 -12.59
CA ILE A 7 0.63 -7.05 -11.36
C ILE A 7 1.88 -6.58 -10.61
N PHE A 8 2.99 -6.30 -11.30
CA PHE A 8 4.22 -5.86 -10.67
C PHE A 8 4.07 -4.49 -10.00
N VAL A 9 3.33 -3.57 -10.62
CA VAL A 9 3.01 -2.26 -10.05
C VAL A 9 2.17 -2.42 -8.78
N ILE A 10 1.08 -3.19 -8.82
CA ILE A 10 0.23 -3.42 -7.65
C ILE A 10 1.00 -4.11 -6.53
N ALA A 11 1.81 -5.13 -6.86
CA ALA A 11 2.66 -5.82 -5.90
C ALA A 11 3.67 -4.87 -5.25
N GLY A 12 4.32 -4.00 -6.03
CA GLY A 12 5.23 -2.97 -5.52
C GLY A 12 4.57 -2.03 -4.51
N ILE A 13 3.34 -1.58 -4.79
CA ILE A 13 2.57 -0.71 -3.89
C ILE A 13 2.28 -1.43 -2.56
N TYR A 14 1.82 -2.69 -2.60
CA TYR A 14 1.54 -3.46 -1.38
C TYR A 14 2.80 -3.80 -0.58
N ILE A 15 3.94 -4.02 -1.25
CA ILE A 15 5.24 -4.24 -0.59
C ILE A 15 5.66 -3.00 0.19
N ILE A 16 5.60 -1.81 -0.42
CA ILE A 16 5.94 -0.54 0.25
C ILE A 16 5.01 -0.29 1.44
N LEU A 17 3.71 -0.53 1.27
CA LEU A 17 2.71 -0.36 2.32
C LEU A 17 2.98 -1.29 3.51
N THR A 18 3.19 -2.58 3.25
CA THR A 18 3.50 -3.59 4.27
C THR A 18 4.81 -3.27 4.99
N LEU A 19 5.86 -2.92 4.25
CA LEU A 19 7.17 -2.63 4.84
C LEU A 19 7.08 -1.39 5.75
N SER A 20 6.40 -0.33 5.31
CA SER A 20 6.22 0.89 6.10
C SER A 20 5.41 0.62 7.38
N LEU A 21 4.34 -0.19 7.29
CA LEU A 21 3.55 -0.57 8.46
C LEU A 21 4.34 -1.48 9.41
N ASN A 22 5.13 -2.42 8.89
CA ASN A 22 5.97 -3.31 9.68
C ASN A 22 7.05 -2.54 10.46
N LEU A 23 7.63 -1.50 9.87
CA LEU A 23 8.55 -0.60 10.57
C LEU A 23 7.83 0.13 11.72
N ILE A 24 6.67 0.72 11.48
CA ILE A 24 5.95 1.45 12.53
C ILE A 24 5.52 0.52 13.66
N VAL A 25 4.87 -0.60 13.33
CA VAL A 25 4.42 -1.58 14.33
C VAL A 25 5.59 -2.23 15.06
N GLY A 26 6.67 -2.56 14.33
CA GLY A 26 7.85 -3.21 14.89
C GLY A 26 8.68 -2.30 15.81
N PHE A 27 8.80 -1.01 15.49
CA PHE A 27 9.59 -0.07 16.29
C PHE A 27 8.78 0.66 17.37
N THR A 28 7.50 0.93 17.14
CA THR A 28 6.66 1.71 18.08
C THR A 28 5.62 0.87 18.81
N GLY A 29 5.36 -0.37 18.37
CA GLY A 29 4.33 -1.23 18.94
C GLY A 29 2.88 -0.81 18.66
N LEU A 30 2.67 0.29 17.91
CA LEU A 30 1.35 0.86 17.66
C LEU A 30 0.88 0.59 16.22
N PRO A 31 -0.38 0.13 16.02
CA PRO A 31 -0.94 -0.03 14.69
C PRO A 31 -1.26 1.33 14.04
N ALA A 32 -0.62 1.63 12.91
CA ALA A 32 -0.90 2.86 12.14
C ALA A 32 -2.09 2.67 11.19
N LEU A 33 -3.30 2.97 11.68
CA LEU A 33 -4.54 2.95 10.89
C LEU A 33 -4.52 3.98 9.73
N GLY A 34 -3.70 5.02 9.83
CA GLY A 34 -3.54 6.05 8.79
C GLY A 34 -3.03 5.51 7.45
N HIS A 35 -2.15 4.49 7.46
CA HIS A 35 -1.66 3.85 6.23
C HIS A 35 -2.78 3.18 5.44
N ALA A 36 -3.71 2.50 6.13
CA ALA A 36 -4.86 1.87 5.49
C ALA A 36 -5.82 2.91 4.89
N ALA A 37 -6.08 4.01 5.61
CA ALA A 37 -6.92 5.09 5.11
C ALA A 37 -6.34 5.76 3.86
N PHE A 38 -5.02 6.05 3.86
CA PHE A 38 -4.36 6.68 2.71
C PHE A 38 -4.31 5.76 1.49
N SER A 39 -4.05 4.47 1.71
CA SER A 39 -4.06 3.46 0.64
C SER A 39 -5.44 3.25 0.03
N CYS A 40 -6.51 3.30 0.85
CA CYS A 40 -7.90 3.21 0.39
C CYS A 40 -8.30 4.42 -0.49
N ILE A 41 -7.87 5.63 -0.11
CA ILE A 41 -8.13 6.85 -0.90
C ILE A 41 -7.39 6.78 -2.24
N GLY A 42 -6.12 6.38 -2.24
CA GLY A 42 -5.34 6.21 -3.47
C GLY A 42 -5.95 5.18 -4.42
N ALA A 43 -6.42 4.05 -3.90
CA ALA A 43 -7.11 3.03 -4.69
C ALA A 43 -8.42 3.54 -5.30
N TYR A 44 -9.21 4.31 -4.54
CA TYR A 44 -10.44 4.93 -5.04
C TYR A 44 -10.16 5.93 -6.17
N THR A 45 -9.17 6.83 -5.99
CA THR A 45 -8.78 7.78 -7.02
C THR A 45 -8.26 7.10 -8.28
N SER A 46 -7.41 6.06 -8.15
CA SER A 46 -6.91 5.28 -9.29
C SER A 46 -7.99 4.45 -9.99
N SER A 47 -9.07 4.08 -9.31
CA SER A 47 -10.20 3.41 -9.96
C SER A 47 -11.12 4.38 -10.70
N LEU A 48 -11.08 5.67 -10.35
CA LEU A 48 -11.93 6.71 -10.96
C LEU A 48 -11.29 7.34 -12.21
N LEU A 49 -9.96 7.40 -12.25
CA LEU A 49 -9.14 7.87 -13.38
C LEU A 49 -8.90 6.75 -14.39
#